data_AF-A0A662HKM4-F1
#
_entry.id   AF-A0A662HKM4-F1
#
_cell.length_a   1.000
_cell.length_b   1.000
_cell.length_c   1.000
_cell.angle_alpha   90.00
_cell.angle_beta   90.00
_cell.angle_gamma   90.00
#
_symmetry.space_group_name_H-M   'P 1'
#
loop_
_entity.id
_entity.type
_entity.pdbx_description
1 polymer ?
#
loop_
_entity_poly.entity_id
_entity_poly.type
_entity_poly.pdbx_seq_one_letter_code
_entity_poly.pdbx_strand_id
1 'polypeptide(L)' 'MNRALRALEELNIAELELREYDETGDHVMLAEAYPNYIKLVRHAGRYMVIAGLWRQSRAEEVYVALLEE' A
#
# COMPACT_ATOMS: atom_id res chain seq x y z
N MET A 1 13.07 6.59 13.27
CA MET A 1 12.47 6.77 11.94
C MET A 1 11.45 5.66 11.72
N ASN A 2 10.25 5.97 11.22
CA ASN A 2 9.18 4.98 11.05
C ASN A 2 9.53 3.99 9.92
N ARG A 3 9.33 2.68 10.13
CA ARG A 3 9.65 1.61 9.16
C ARG A 3 8.99 1.83 7.79
N ALA A 4 7.74 2.31 7.79
CA ALA A 4 7.01 2.62 6.57
C ALA A 4 7.68 3.72 5.74
N LEU A 5 8.17 4.75 6.44
CA LEU A 5 8.80 5.91 5.79
C LEU A 5 10.10 5.51 5.11
N ARG A 6 10.91 4.68 5.79
CA ARG A 6 12.14 4.13 5.21
C ARG A 6 11.86 3.24 3.99
N ALA A 7 10.84 2.39 4.07
CA ALA A 7 10.45 1.54 2.95
C ALA A 7 10.02 2.37 1.73
N LEU A 8 9.32 3.48 1.93
CA LEU A 8 8.97 4.43 0.87
C LEU A 8 10.19 5.15 0.30
N GLU A 9 11.11 5.62 1.15
CA GLU A 9 12.33 6.32 0.73
C GLU A 9 13.26 5.42 -0.10
N GLU A 10 13.28 4.12 0.17
CA GLU A 10 14.10 3.13 -0.56
C GLU A 10 13.39 2.60 -1.82
N LEU A 11 12.11 2.91 -2.03
CA LEU A 11 11.30 2.39 -3.14
C LEU A 11 11.48 3.22 -4.41
N ASN A 12 11.84 2.57 -5.53
CA ASN A 12 11.76 3.20 -6.84
C ASN A 12 10.40 2.88 -7.50
N ILE A 13 9.48 3.83 -7.45
CA ILE A 13 8.09 3.64 -7.96
C ILE A 13 8.08 3.38 -9.47
N ALA A 14 9.02 3.97 -10.22
CA ALA A 14 9.09 3.82 -11.67
C ALA A 14 9.47 2.38 -12.10
N GLU A 15 10.05 1.59 -11.21
CA GLU A 15 10.41 0.19 -11.47
C GLU A 15 9.32 -0.79 -11.02
N LEU A 16 8.25 -0.31 -10.38
CA LEU A 16 7.15 -1.16 -9.97
C LEU A 16 6.21 -1.46 -11.15
N GLU A 17 5.83 -2.73 -11.25
CA GLU A 17 4.82 -3.20 -12.20
C GLU A 17 3.70 -3.93 -11.43
N LEU A 18 2.97 -3.20 -10.59
CA LEU A 18 1.85 -3.77 -9.84
C LEU A 18 0.63 -3.94 -10.75
N ARG A 19 -0.04 -5.09 -10.62
CA ARG A 19 -1.40 -5.28 -11.17
C ARG A 19 -2.42 -4.44 -10.41
N GLU A 20 -3.48 -4.09 -11.12
CA GLU A 20 -4.59 -3.29 -10.61
C GLU A 20 -5.23 -3.91 -9.37
N TYR A 21 -5.42 -3.09 -8.34
CA TYR A 21 -5.92 -3.48 -7.03
C TYR A 21 -7.44 -3.28 -6.94
N ASP A 22 -8.16 -4.39 -7.05
CA ASP A 22 -9.61 -4.50 -6.84
C ASP A 22 -9.95 -5.51 -5.71
N GLU A 23 -9.76 -6.80 -5.96
CA GLU A 23 -9.94 -7.93 -5.06
C GLU A 23 -8.69 -8.82 -5.00
N THR A 24 -7.88 -8.88 -6.07
CA THR A 24 -6.73 -9.80 -6.18
C THR A 24 -5.44 -9.18 -6.75
N GLY A 25 -5.39 -7.85 -6.82
CA GLY A 25 -4.23 -7.11 -7.32
C GLY A 25 -2.98 -7.25 -6.45
N ASP A 26 -1.85 -6.81 -7.01
CA ASP A 26 -0.58 -6.82 -6.29
C ASP A 26 -0.47 -5.63 -5.32
N HIS A 27 0.38 -5.78 -4.30
CA HIS A 27 0.68 -4.72 -3.38
C HIS A 27 2.09 -4.84 -2.82
N VAL A 28 2.65 -3.72 -2.37
CA VAL A 28 3.89 -3.70 -1.59
C VAL A 28 3.54 -3.33 -0.16
N MET A 29 3.87 -4.20 0.79
CA MET A 29 3.69 -3.91 2.21
C MET A 29 4.78 -2.95 2.68
N LEU A 30 4.39 -1.75 3.11
CA LEU A 30 5.31 -0.72 3.59
C LEU A 30 5.55 -0.84 5.10
N ALA A 31 4.48 -1.14 5.85
CA ALA A 31 4.58 -1.50 7.26
C ALA A 31 3.40 -2.36 7.70
N GLU A 32 3.65 -3.25 8.64
CA GLU A 32 2.62 -4.07 9.27
C GLU A 32 2.88 -4.16 10.78
N ALA A 33 1.82 -3.92 11.55
CA ALA A 33 1.80 -4.02 12.99
C ALA A 33 0.38 -4.41 13.42
N TYR A 34 0.14 -5.72 13.58
CA TYR A 34 -1.20 -6.26 13.82
C TYR A 34 -1.96 -5.51 14.91
N PRO A 35 -3.21 -5.07 14.66
CA PRO A 35 -4.02 -5.37 13.47
C PRO A 35 -3.85 -4.41 12.28
N ASN A 36 -2.95 -3.43 12.35
CA ASN A 36 -2.83 -2.36 11.36
C ASN A 36 -1.74 -2.63 10.32
N TYR A 37 -1.87 -2.03 9.13
CA TYR A 37 -0.84 -2.04 8.11
C TYR A 37 -0.94 -0.85 7.17
N ILE A 38 0.12 -0.62 6.40
CA ILE A 38 0.23 0.36 5.33
C ILE A 38 0.82 -0.33 4.11
N LYS A 39 0.20 -0.17 2.95
CA LYS A 39 0.67 -0.74 1.68
C LYS A 39 0.58 0.25 0.52
N LEU A 40 1.39 0.01 -0.49
CA LEU A 40 1.30 0.66 -1.80
C LEU A 40 0.56 -0.28 -2.76
N VAL A 41 -0.37 0.27 -3.53
CA VAL A 41 -1.12 -0.45 -4.58
C VAL A 41 -1.17 0.36 -5.87
N ARG A 42 -1.56 -0.27 -6.98
CA ARG A 42 -1.97 0.42 -8.20
C ARG A 42 -3.50 0.37 -8.32
N HIS A 43 -4.16 1.53 -8.36
CA HIS A 43 -5.61 1.62 -8.51
C HIS A 43 -6.01 2.83 -9.37
N ALA A 44 -7.03 2.66 -10.20
CA ALA A 44 -7.38 3.48 -11.34
C ALA A 44 -6.16 3.90 -12.19
N GLY A 45 -5.20 2.99 -12.39
CA GLY A 45 -3.96 3.26 -13.12
C GLY A 45 -2.94 4.15 -12.39
N ARG A 46 -3.15 4.46 -11.10
CA ARG A 46 -2.27 5.32 -10.28
C ARG A 46 -1.73 4.57 -9.06
N TYR A 47 -0.58 5.00 -8.56
CA TYR A 47 -0.04 4.48 -7.30
C TYR A 47 -0.70 5.16 -6.10
N MET A 48 -1.18 4.36 -5.15
CA MET A 48 -1.91 4.82 -3.97
C MET A 48 -1.38 4.15 -2.71
N VAL A 49 -1.32 4.91 -1.62
CA VAL A 49 -1.05 4.39 -0.28
C VAL A 49 -2.36 4.12 0.43
N ILE A 50 -2.51 2.89 0.91
CA ILE A 50 -3.63 2.42 1.71
C ILE A 50 -3.17 2.17 3.14
N ALA A 51 -3.93 2.67 4.11
CA ALA A 51 -3.87 2.20 5.48
C ALA A 51 -5.03 1.23 5.71
N GLY A 52 -4.74 0.10 6.34
CA GLY A 52 -5.74 -0.92 6.58
C GLY A 52 -5.68 -1.50 7.97
N LEU A 53 -6.79 -2.12 8.34
CA LEU A 53 -7.01 -2.82 9.59
C LEU A 53 -7.49 -4.23 9.29
N TRP A 54 -6.72 -5.23 9.72
CA TRP A 54 -7.13 -6.63 9.70
C TRP A 54 -8.25 -6.85 10.74
N ARG A 55 -9.41 -7.31 10.26
CA ARG A 55 -10.46 -7.94 11.05
C ARG A 55 -10.41 -9.43 10.78
N GLN A 56 -10.83 -10.24 11.75
CA GLN A 56 -10.79 -11.71 11.72
C GLN A 56 -10.89 -12.35 10.32
N SER A 57 -11.92 -11.98 9.54
CA SER A 57 -12.16 -12.52 8.19
C SER A 57 -12.15 -11.48 7.06
N ARG A 58 -11.78 -10.21 7.33
CA ARG A 58 -11.81 -9.13 6.32
C ARG A 58 -10.80 -8.03 6.61
N ALA A 59 -10.41 -7.27 5.59
CA ALA A 59 -9.68 -6.02 5.76
C ALA A 59 -10.64 -4.83 5.69
N GLU A 60 -10.42 -3.82 6.52
CA GLU A 60 -11.02 -2.48 6.39
C GLU A 60 -9.91 -1.53 5.92
N GLU A 61 -10.04 -0.96 4.73
CA GLU A 61 -8.99 -0.19 4.06
C GLU A 61 -9.46 1.23 3.72
N VAL A 62 -8.56 2.20 3.84
CA VAL A 62 -8.79 3.60 3.45
C VAL A 62 -7.62 4.12 2.61
N TYR A 63 -7.94 4.89 1.58
CA TYR A 63 -6.94 5.64 0.82
C TYR A 63 -6.40 6.79 1.65
N VAL A 64 -5.07 6.86 1.77
CA VAL A 64 -4.39 7.87 2.59
C VAL A 64 -3.72 8.91 1.72
N ALA A 65 -3.13 8.50 0.60
CA ALA A 65 -2.43 9.39 -0.30
C ALA A 65 -2.39 8.85 -1.74
N LEU A 66 -2.32 9.78 -2.69
CA LEU A 66 -1.91 9.54 -4.06
C LEU A 66 -0.40 9.78 -4.17
N LEU A 67 0.30 8.97 -4.95
CA LEU A 67 1.66 9.30 -5.38
C LEU A 67 1.60 9.80 -6.82
N GLU A 68 2.03 11.04 -7.00
CA GLU A 68 2.29 11.65 -8.30
C GLU A 68 3.81 11.63 -8.54
N GLU A 69 4.21 11.40 -9.79
CA GLU A 69 5.62 11.46 -10.22
C GLU A 69 6.20 12.88 -10.10
#